data_AF-A0A972ZC35-F1
#
_entry.id   AF-A0A972ZC35-F1
#
_cell.length_a   1.000
_cell.length_b   1.000
_cell.length_c   1.000
_cell.angle_alpha   90.00
_cell.angle_beta   90.00
_cell.angle_gamma   90.00
#
_symmetry.space_group_name_H-M   'P 1'
#
loop_
_entity.id
_entity.type
_entity.pdbx_description
1 polymer ?
#
loop_
_entity_poly.entity_id
_entity_poly.type
_entity_poly.pdbx_seq_one_letter_code
_entity_poly.pdbx_strand_id
1 'polypeptide(L)'
;AAAGVTPEVVGKYYKSKDKLFAAAIKLPFDPANSIPTLVAPGLDGMGERLTRVTMETLGDPETRSDLVALARMGTSAGKAGAGLKSFVEQDIVDRLANVIGVPDARLRANLITSYLLGIAINRYVIKLDPIANLSEDEVVRLVAPTIQDWLTPNRPLPGSAKSASESPEPPSPSRKKRREEDPFSTLADWSGE
;
A
#
# COMPACT_ATOMS: atom_id res chain seq x y z
N ALA A 1 -24.44 9.25 -22.55
CA ALA A 1 -25.53 8.42 -22.00
C ALA A 1 -25.74 7.25 -22.95
N ALA A 2 -25.31 6.04 -22.59
CA ALA A 2 -25.27 4.89 -23.52
C ALA A 2 -26.03 3.63 -23.01
N ALA A 3 -26.75 3.73 -21.91
CA ALA A 3 -27.79 2.76 -21.54
C ALA A 3 -28.85 3.55 -20.78
N GLY A 4 -30.10 3.52 -21.24
CA GLY A 4 -31.23 4.27 -20.67
C GLY A 4 -31.68 3.73 -19.31
N VAL A 5 -30.78 3.71 -18.34
CA VAL A 5 -31.01 3.22 -16.99
C VAL A 5 -30.93 4.42 -16.04
N THR A 6 -31.99 4.65 -15.27
CA THR A 6 -32.04 5.77 -14.32
C THR A 6 -31.02 5.57 -13.21
N PRO A 7 -30.38 6.64 -12.68
CA PRO A 7 -29.39 6.55 -11.60
C PRO A 7 -29.87 5.77 -10.36
N GLU A 8 -31.18 5.77 -10.11
CA GLU A 8 -31.85 5.00 -9.06
C GLU A 8 -31.73 3.48 -9.21
N VAL A 9 -31.80 2.96 -10.44
CA VAL A 9 -31.68 1.52 -10.72
C VAL A 9 -30.23 1.07 -10.51
N VAL A 10 -29.27 1.93 -10.88
CA VAL A 10 -27.83 1.67 -10.67
C VAL A 10 -27.52 1.60 -9.17
N GLY A 11 -28.07 2.50 -8.35
CA GLY A 11 -27.90 2.47 -6.89
C GLY A 11 -28.56 1.27 -6.19
N LYS A 12 -29.60 0.69 -6.80
CA LYS A 12 -30.32 -0.48 -6.26
C LYS A 12 -29.59 -1.80 -6.52
N TYR A 13 -28.89 -1.93 -7.65
CA TYR A 13 -28.08 -3.12 -7.97
C TYR A 13 -26.62 -3.03 -7.47
N TYR A 14 -26.06 -1.83 -7.41
CA TYR A 14 -24.69 -1.59 -6.96
C TYR A 14 -24.69 -0.75 -5.68
N LYS A 15 -24.67 -1.43 -4.53
CA LYS A 15 -24.67 -0.81 -3.20
C LYS A 15 -23.44 0.06 -2.88
N SER A 16 -22.40 0.07 -3.72
CA SER A 16 -21.29 1.02 -3.64
C SER A 16 -20.92 1.56 -5.03
N LYS A 17 -20.51 2.84 -5.09
CA LYS A 17 -19.99 3.48 -6.30
C LYS A 17 -18.75 2.74 -6.84
N ASP A 18 -18.04 2.03 -5.97
CA ASP A 18 -16.84 1.24 -6.28
C ASP A 18 -17.19 -0.04 -7.04
N LYS A 19 -18.28 -0.73 -6.69
CA LYS A 19 -18.80 -1.87 -7.47
C LYS A 19 -19.30 -1.45 -8.85
N LEU A 20 -19.85 -0.24 -8.96
CA LEU A 20 -20.22 0.33 -10.25
C LEU A 20 -18.99 0.70 -11.08
N PHE A 21 -17.95 1.27 -10.47
CA PHE A 21 -16.68 1.54 -11.13
C PHE A 21 -16.05 0.21 -11.62
N ALA A 22 -15.94 -0.79 -10.74
CA ALA A 22 -15.47 -2.13 -11.08
C ALA A 22 -16.24 -2.78 -12.24
N ALA A 23 -17.57 -2.72 -12.20
CA ALA A 23 -18.44 -3.26 -13.25
C ALA A 23 -18.39 -2.45 -14.56
N ALA A 24 -18.24 -1.13 -14.47
CA ALA A 24 -18.20 -0.23 -15.63
C ALA A 24 -16.89 -0.33 -16.41
N ILE A 25 -15.80 -0.75 -15.76
CA ILE A 25 -14.48 -0.84 -16.40
C ILE A 25 -14.05 -2.28 -16.63
N LYS A 26 -14.99 -3.23 -16.50
CA LYS A 26 -14.76 -4.67 -16.72
C LYS A 26 -13.42 -5.12 -16.13
N LEU A 27 -13.26 -4.95 -14.82
CA LEU A 27 -12.01 -5.38 -14.20
C LEU A 27 -11.77 -6.86 -14.54
N PRO A 28 -10.61 -7.20 -15.13
CA PRO A 28 -10.34 -8.54 -15.64
C PRO A 28 -10.11 -9.58 -14.52
N PHE A 29 -10.16 -9.13 -13.27
CA PHE A 29 -9.93 -9.90 -12.07
C PHE A 29 -11.02 -9.60 -11.05
N ASP A 30 -11.58 -10.64 -10.42
CA ASP A 30 -12.52 -10.52 -9.31
C ASP A 30 -11.80 -10.80 -7.97
N PRO A 31 -11.43 -9.75 -7.21
CA PRO A 31 -10.75 -9.90 -5.93
C PRO A 31 -11.60 -10.61 -4.88
N ALA A 32 -12.93 -10.51 -4.96
CA ALA A 32 -13.82 -11.03 -3.93
C ALA A 32 -13.81 -12.57 -3.87
N ASN A 33 -13.63 -13.23 -5.02
CA ASN A 33 -13.57 -14.68 -5.12
C ASN A 33 -12.13 -15.22 -5.14
N SER A 34 -11.21 -14.48 -5.77
CA SER A 34 -9.83 -14.95 -5.96
C SER A 34 -8.99 -14.85 -4.69
N ILE A 35 -9.09 -13.76 -3.93
CA ILE A 35 -8.28 -13.55 -2.72
C ILE A 35 -8.57 -14.61 -1.64
N PRO A 36 -9.84 -14.92 -1.28
CA PRO A 36 -10.11 -15.97 -0.31
C PRO A 36 -9.56 -17.34 -0.72
N THR A 37 -9.69 -17.69 -2.00
CA THR A 37 -9.19 -18.96 -2.55
C THR A 37 -7.67 -19.06 -2.44
N LEU A 38 -6.96 -17.96 -2.73
CA LEU A 38 -5.50 -17.89 -2.63
C LEU A 38 -4.96 -18.04 -1.21
N VAL A 39 -5.73 -17.52 -0.24
CA VAL A 39 -5.33 -17.50 1.16
C VAL A 39 -5.78 -18.74 1.93
N ALA A 40 -6.83 -19.44 1.49
CA ALA A 40 -7.36 -20.63 2.16
C ALA A 40 -6.31 -21.70 2.55
N PRO A 41 -5.23 -21.96 1.77
CA PRO A 41 -4.18 -22.90 2.18
C PRO A 41 -3.26 -22.43 3.33
N GLY A 42 -3.39 -21.17 3.78
CA GLY A 42 -2.55 -20.58 4.85
C GLY A 42 -1.44 -19.65 4.33
N LEU A 43 -0.67 -19.07 5.24
CA LEU A 43 0.42 -18.12 4.92
C LEU A 43 1.62 -18.79 4.24
N ASP A 44 1.86 -20.08 4.50
CA ASP A 44 2.97 -20.80 3.88
C ASP A 44 2.76 -20.96 2.37
N GLY A 45 3.80 -20.67 1.59
CA GLY A 45 3.75 -20.61 0.13
C GLY A 45 2.79 -19.56 -0.47
N MET A 46 2.19 -18.68 0.34
CA MET A 46 1.27 -17.66 -0.16
C MET A 46 1.96 -16.68 -1.12
N GLY A 47 3.22 -16.33 -0.88
CA GLY A 47 3.99 -15.47 -1.77
C GLY A 47 4.10 -16.05 -3.18
N GLU A 48 4.29 -17.37 -3.31
CA GLU A 48 4.29 -18.05 -4.60
C GLU A 48 2.91 -18.00 -5.25
N ARG A 49 1.85 -18.37 -4.52
CA ARG A 49 0.49 -18.39 -5.06
C ARG A 49 0.02 -17.01 -5.53
N LEU A 50 0.29 -15.96 -4.75
CA LEU A 50 -0.02 -14.57 -5.12
C LEU A 50 0.74 -14.16 -6.39
N THR A 51 2.04 -14.45 -6.45
CA THR A 51 2.85 -14.10 -7.62
C THR A 51 2.38 -14.84 -8.85
N ARG A 52 2.14 -16.15 -8.74
CA ARG A 52 1.72 -17.01 -9.84
C ARG A 52 0.38 -16.57 -10.41
N VAL A 53 -0.65 -16.42 -9.57
CA VAL A 53 -1.97 -15.94 -10.06
C VAL A 53 -1.88 -14.55 -10.68
N THR A 54 -1.04 -13.66 -10.14
CA THR A 54 -0.84 -12.34 -10.75
C THR A 54 -0.19 -12.45 -12.13
N MET A 55 0.83 -13.30 -12.29
CA MET A 55 1.50 -13.51 -13.58
C MET A 55 0.56 -14.18 -14.59
N GLU A 56 -0.17 -15.21 -14.20
CA GLU A 56 -1.15 -15.92 -15.04
C GLU A 56 -2.26 -14.96 -15.51
N THR A 57 -2.82 -14.17 -14.58
CA THR A 57 -3.85 -13.17 -14.89
C THR A 57 -3.35 -12.14 -15.90
N LEU A 58 -2.13 -11.65 -15.71
CA LEU A 58 -1.53 -10.66 -16.61
C LEU A 58 -0.95 -11.28 -17.89
N GLY A 59 -0.78 -12.60 -17.92
CA GLY A 59 -0.38 -13.40 -19.07
C GLY A 59 -1.39 -13.27 -20.21
N ASP A 60 -2.68 -13.13 -19.87
CA ASP A 60 -3.75 -12.86 -20.82
C ASP A 60 -3.60 -11.46 -21.49
N PRO A 61 -3.48 -11.39 -22.83
CA PRO A 61 -3.33 -10.12 -23.54
C PRO A 61 -4.52 -9.16 -23.41
N GLU A 62 -5.75 -9.67 -23.32
CA GLU A 62 -6.96 -8.86 -23.19
C GLU A 62 -6.98 -8.18 -21.81
N THR A 63 -6.82 -8.97 -20.75
CA THR A 63 -6.67 -8.51 -19.37
C THR A 63 -5.59 -7.43 -19.22
N ARG A 64 -4.43 -7.65 -19.85
CA ARG A 64 -3.32 -6.70 -19.84
C ARG A 64 -3.67 -5.39 -20.53
N SER A 65 -4.32 -5.46 -21.69
CA SER A 65 -4.79 -4.29 -22.43
C SER A 65 -5.73 -3.43 -21.58
N ASP A 66 -6.68 -4.07 -20.90
CA ASP A 66 -7.66 -3.40 -20.05
C ASP A 66 -7.00 -2.75 -18.82
N LEU A 67 -6.05 -3.43 -18.18
CA LEU A 67 -5.29 -2.86 -17.05
C LEU A 67 -4.41 -1.68 -17.47
N VAL A 68 -3.82 -1.72 -18.67
CA VAL A 68 -3.05 -0.59 -19.22
C VAL A 68 -3.97 0.60 -19.52
N ALA A 69 -5.15 0.36 -20.09
CA ALA A 69 -6.14 1.40 -20.32
C ALA A 69 -6.59 2.04 -18.99
N LEU A 70 -6.86 1.21 -17.97
CA LEU A 70 -7.18 1.64 -16.61
C LEU A 70 -6.08 2.50 -15.99
N ALA A 71 -4.83 2.07 -16.06
CA ALA A 71 -3.69 2.81 -15.53
C ALA A 71 -3.57 4.19 -16.21
N ARG A 72 -3.70 4.25 -17.55
CA ARG A 72 -3.69 5.52 -18.29
C ARG A 72 -4.84 6.45 -17.88
N MET A 73 -6.04 5.92 -17.70
CA MET A 73 -7.18 6.71 -17.21
C MET A 73 -6.94 7.25 -15.79
N GLY A 74 -6.32 6.45 -14.91
CA GLY A 74 -5.97 6.84 -13.55
C GLY A 74 -4.88 7.92 -13.45
N THR A 75 -3.94 7.95 -14.40
CA THR A 75 -2.89 9.00 -14.47
C THR A 75 -3.42 10.37 -14.88
N SER A 76 -4.62 10.45 -15.47
CA SER A 76 -5.31 11.73 -15.63
C SER A 76 -5.92 12.14 -14.28
N ALA A 77 -5.56 13.33 -13.76
CA ALA A 77 -5.93 13.82 -12.42
C ALA A 77 -7.43 14.18 -12.28
N GLY A 78 -8.32 13.25 -12.64
CA GLY A 78 -9.77 13.38 -12.61
C GLY A 78 -10.46 12.24 -11.84
N LYS A 79 -11.79 12.13 -12.01
CA LYS A 79 -12.65 11.16 -11.30
C LYS A 79 -12.25 9.69 -11.50
N ALA A 80 -11.61 9.36 -12.63
CA ALA A 80 -11.14 8.01 -12.92
C ALA A 80 -9.98 7.56 -12.00
N GLY A 81 -9.06 8.47 -11.65
CA GLY A 81 -7.97 8.17 -10.71
C GLY A 81 -8.47 7.93 -9.29
N ALA A 82 -9.51 8.66 -8.85
CA ALA A 82 -10.13 8.44 -7.55
C ALA A 82 -10.79 7.06 -7.44
N GLY A 83 -11.54 6.63 -8.47
CA GLY A 83 -12.16 5.31 -8.49
C GLY A 83 -11.13 4.18 -8.49
N LEU A 84 -10.05 4.31 -9.27
CA LEU A 84 -8.97 3.31 -9.31
C LEU A 84 -8.28 3.19 -7.96
N LYS A 85 -7.99 4.34 -7.32
CA LYS A 85 -7.43 4.36 -5.97
C LYS A 85 -8.34 3.64 -4.98
N SER A 86 -9.64 3.98 -4.95
CA SER A 86 -10.60 3.36 -4.04
C SER A 86 -10.72 1.86 -4.26
N PHE A 87 -10.72 1.40 -5.51
CA PHE A 87 -10.71 -0.03 -5.84
C PHE A 87 -9.46 -0.74 -5.29
N VAL A 88 -8.26 -0.21 -5.56
CA VAL A 88 -7.01 -0.83 -5.07
C VAL A 88 -6.98 -0.85 -3.54
N GLU A 89 -7.37 0.24 -2.88
CA GLU A 89 -7.38 0.32 -1.41
C GLU A 89 -8.39 -0.66 -0.80
N GLN A 90 -9.65 -0.63 -1.24
CA GLN A 90 -10.72 -1.37 -0.58
C GLN A 90 -10.82 -2.83 -1.01
N ASP A 91 -10.68 -3.10 -2.32
CA ASP A 91 -10.93 -4.43 -2.86
C ASP A 91 -9.68 -5.29 -2.98
N ILE A 92 -8.48 -4.70 -2.94
CA ILE A 92 -7.23 -5.48 -2.96
C ILE A 92 -6.55 -5.39 -1.60
N VAL A 93 -6.15 -4.20 -1.18
CA VAL A 93 -5.30 -3.99 -0.01
C VAL A 93 -6.04 -4.36 1.28
N ASP A 94 -7.22 -3.79 1.51
CA ASP A 94 -7.97 -4.04 2.75
C ASP A 94 -8.46 -5.51 2.82
N ARG A 95 -8.82 -6.11 1.69
CA ARG A 95 -9.15 -7.54 1.62
C ARG A 95 -7.95 -8.39 1.99
N LEU A 96 -6.80 -8.20 1.35
CA LEU A 96 -5.61 -8.97 1.64
C LEU A 96 -5.20 -8.80 3.11
N ALA A 97 -5.22 -7.57 3.63
CA ALA A 97 -4.89 -7.25 5.01
C ALA A 97 -5.80 -7.99 6.02
N ASN A 98 -7.10 -8.05 5.76
CA ASN A 98 -8.06 -8.73 6.62
C ASN A 98 -7.83 -10.25 6.69
N VAL A 99 -7.32 -10.86 5.63
CA VAL A 99 -7.14 -12.32 5.59
C VAL A 99 -5.75 -12.74 6.08
N ILE A 100 -4.70 -11.95 5.90
CA ILE A 100 -3.35 -12.32 6.35
C ILE A 100 -3.18 -12.26 7.87
N GLY A 101 -3.90 -11.38 8.57
CA GLY A 101 -3.96 -11.35 10.04
C GLY A 101 -2.63 -11.12 10.77
N VAL A 102 -1.63 -10.52 10.11
CA VAL A 102 -0.31 -10.24 10.68
C VAL A 102 -0.16 -8.79 11.17
N PRO A 103 0.81 -8.47 12.04
CA PRO A 103 1.13 -7.08 12.37
C PRO A 103 1.43 -6.26 11.11
N ASP A 104 1.00 -5.00 11.08
CA ASP A 104 1.15 -4.11 9.91
C ASP A 104 0.51 -4.66 8.61
N ALA A 105 -0.51 -5.52 8.71
CA ALA A 105 -1.13 -6.21 7.57
C ALA A 105 -1.46 -5.29 6.38
N ARG A 106 -2.04 -4.13 6.65
CA ARG A 106 -2.39 -3.16 5.60
C ARG A 106 -1.17 -2.56 4.90
N LEU A 107 -0.10 -2.30 5.64
CA LEU A 107 1.17 -1.81 5.06
C LEU A 107 1.84 -2.92 4.24
N ARG A 108 1.87 -4.15 4.74
CA ARG A 108 2.39 -5.31 4.01
C ARG A 108 1.61 -5.56 2.71
N ALA A 109 0.28 -5.53 2.78
CA ALA A 109 -0.59 -5.66 1.61
C ALA A 109 -0.33 -4.54 0.58
N ASN A 110 -0.13 -3.30 1.02
CA ASN A 110 0.28 -2.19 0.14
C ASN A 110 1.64 -2.44 -0.54
N LEU A 111 2.64 -2.91 0.22
CA LEU A 111 3.97 -3.21 -0.32
C LEU A 111 3.91 -4.33 -1.37
N ILE A 112 3.21 -5.42 -1.05
CA ILE A 112 2.99 -6.56 -1.95
C ILE A 112 2.31 -6.09 -3.25
N THR A 113 1.22 -5.34 -3.12
CA THR A 113 0.45 -4.82 -4.26
C THR A 113 1.32 -3.89 -5.13
N SER A 114 2.04 -2.97 -4.51
CA SER A 114 2.93 -2.02 -5.22
C SER A 114 4.05 -2.74 -5.94
N TYR A 115 4.65 -3.75 -5.30
CA TYR A 115 5.74 -4.52 -5.87
C TYR A 115 5.28 -5.33 -7.09
N LEU A 116 4.19 -6.08 -6.96
CA LEU A 116 3.59 -6.84 -8.06
C LEU A 116 3.18 -5.93 -9.22
N LEU A 117 2.56 -4.79 -8.93
CA LEU A 117 2.16 -3.82 -9.96
C LEU A 117 3.37 -3.23 -10.69
N GLY A 118 4.45 -2.90 -9.96
CA GLY A 118 5.70 -2.42 -10.55
C GLY A 118 6.34 -3.45 -11.48
N ILE A 119 6.38 -4.72 -11.06
CA ILE A 119 6.85 -5.83 -11.91
C ILE A 119 5.98 -5.96 -13.16
N ALA A 120 4.66 -5.92 -13.01
CA ALA A 120 3.71 -5.97 -14.13
C ALA A 120 3.95 -4.85 -15.14
N ILE A 121 4.07 -3.59 -14.67
CA ILE A 121 4.34 -2.43 -15.52
C ILE A 121 5.67 -2.60 -16.26
N ASN A 122 6.74 -2.97 -15.55
CA ASN A 122 8.07 -3.13 -16.14
C ASN A 122 8.11 -4.26 -17.17
N ARG A 123 7.44 -5.38 -16.90
CA ARG A 123 7.41 -6.56 -17.77
C ARG A 123 6.52 -6.36 -18.99
N TYR A 124 5.34 -5.77 -18.81
CA TYR A 124 4.28 -5.79 -19.83
C TYR A 124 4.05 -4.47 -20.55
N VAL A 125 4.36 -3.34 -19.90
CA VAL A 125 4.12 -1.99 -20.45
C VAL A 125 5.42 -1.39 -20.96
N ILE A 126 6.41 -1.27 -20.07
CA ILE A 126 7.72 -0.70 -20.41
C ILE A 126 8.57 -1.72 -21.19
N LYS A 127 8.37 -3.02 -20.91
CA LYS A 127 9.11 -4.14 -21.50
C LYS A 127 10.62 -4.03 -21.27
N LEU A 128 11.02 -3.87 -20.02
CA LEU A 128 12.43 -3.82 -19.62
C LEU A 128 13.09 -5.19 -19.73
N ASP A 129 14.29 -5.23 -20.29
CA ASP A 129 15.12 -6.43 -20.30
C ASP A 129 15.97 -6.57 -19.02
N PRO A 130 16.16 -7.80 -18.49
CA PRO A 130 15.68 -9.08 -19.04
C PRO A 130 14.27 -9.48 -18.57
N ILE A 131 13.65 -8.74 -17.65
CA ILE A 131 12.41 -9.16 -16.97
C ILE A 131 11.22 -9.35 -17.91
N ALA A 132 11.18 -8.64 -19.04
CA ALA A 132 10.17 -8.81 -20.09
C ALA A 132 10.22 -10.20 -20.76
N ASN A 133 11.40 -10.80 -20.82
CA ASN A 133 11.68 -12.03 -21.56
C ASN A 133 11.80 -13.29 -20.69
N LEU A 134 11.81 -13.15 -19.36
CA LEU A 134 11.76 -14.30 -18.46
C LEU A 134 10.45 -15.08 -18.63
N SER A 135 10.47 -16.39 -18.45
CA SER A 135 9.26 -17.20 -18.27
C SER A 135 8.49 -16.77 -17.01
N GLU A 136 7.20 -17.08 -16.92
CA GLU A 136 6.41 -16.80 -15.72
C GLU A 136 6.99 -17.51 -14.49
N ASP A 137 7.43 -18.76 -14.65
CA ASP A 137 8.09 -19.51 -13.57
C ASP A 137 9.40 -18.88 -13.11
N GLU A 138 10.18 -18.29 -14.01
CA GLU A 138 11.37 -17.51 -13.63
C GLU A 138 11.01 -16.28 -12.82
N VAL A 139 9.99 -15.53 -13.22
CA VAL A 139 9.52 -14.37 -12.45
C VAL A 139 9.00 -14.80 -11.08
N VAL A 140 8.19 -15.86 -11.02
CA VAL A 140 7.67 -16.40 -9.76
C VAL A 140 8.82 -16.78 -8.83
N ARG A 141 9.83 -17.51 -9.31
CA ARG A 141 11.01 -17.89 -8.51
C ARG A 141 11.78 -16.69 -7.97
N LEU A 142 11.86 -15.57 -8.71
CA LEU A 142 12.58 -14.37 -8.30
C LEU A 142 11.77 -13.47 -7.35
N VAL A 143 10.45 -13.39 -7.54
CA VAL A 143 9.57 -12.41 -6.86
C VAL A 143 8.92 -13.00 -5.61
N ALA A 144 8.50 -14.26 -5.66
CA ALA A 144 7.75 -14.91 -4.57
C ALA A 144 8.46 -14.88 -3.21
N PRO A 145 9.79 -15.11 -3.10
CA PRO A 145 10.46 -15.09 -1.80
C PRO A 145 10.33 -13.75 -1.07
N THR A 146 10.45 -12.62 -1.79
CA THR A 146 10.29 -11.27 -1.23
C THR A 146 8.88 -11.05 -0.67
N ILE A 147 7.86 -11.53 -1.39
CA ILE A 147 6.47 -11.44 -0.95
C ILE A 147 6.23 -12.33 0.26
N GLN A 148 6.78 -13.55 0.26
CA GLN A 148 6.69 -14.47 1.38
C GLN A 148 7.35 -13.89 2.64
N ASP A 149 8.49 -13.21 2.49
CA ASP A 149 9.16 -12.49 3.58
C ASP A 149 8.27 -11.39 4.18
N TRP A 150 7.54 -10.64 3.36
CA TRP A 150 6.58 -9.64 3.86
C TRP A 150 5.32 -10.25 4.47
N LEU A 151 4.96 -11.48 4.12
CA LEU A 151 3.84 -12.19 4.75
C LEU A 151 4.25 -12.87 6.06
N THR A 152 5.55 -13.01 6.31
CA THR A 152 6.06 -13.68 7.50
C THR A 152 5.91 -12.76 8.73
N PRO A 153 5.14 -13.18 9.75
CA PRO A 153 4.79 -12.32 10.91
C PRO A 153 6.01 -11.92 11.77
N ASN A 154 7.06 -12.74 11.76
CA ASN A 154 8.18 -12.66 12.70
C ASN A 154 9.24 -11.61 12.33
N ARG A 155 9.07 -10.91 11.20
CA ARG A 155 9.99 -9.87 10.74
C ARG A 155 9.29 -8.51 10.78
N PRO A 156 9.62 -7.62 11.73
CA PRO A 156 9.05 -6.27 11.76
C PRO A 156 9.42 -5.51 10.49
N LEU A 157 8.49 -4.73 9.95
CA LEU A 157 8.83 -3.77 8.91
C LEU A 157 9.65 -2.63 9.55
N PRO A 158 10.78 -2.20 8.94
CA PRO A 158 11.53 -1.07 9.46
C PRO A 158 10.64 0.18 9.51
N GLY A 159 10.41 0.72 10.72
CA GLY A 159 9.63 1.95 10.93
C GLY A 159 8.23 1.77 11.51
N SER A 160 7.67 0.56 11.61
CA SER A 160 6.35 0.37 12.27
C SER A 160 6.37 0.58 13.79
N ALA A 161 7.55 0.54 14.41
CA ALA A 161 7.73 0.81 15.84
C ALA A 161 7.55 2.29 16.24
N LYS A 162 7.49 3.24 15.29
CA LYS A 162 7.51 4.68 15.62
C LYS A 162 6.18 5.27 16.12
N SER A 163 5.07 4.54 16.13
CA SER A 163 3.81 5.06 16.70
C SER A 163 3.55 4.62 18.15
N ALA A 164 4.37 3.72 18.71
CA ALA A 164 4.17 3.19 20.06
C ALA A 164 5.11 3.82 21.12
N SER A 165 6.08 4.65 20.70
CA SER A 165 7.08 5.26 21.61
C SER A 165 6.90 6.76 21.83
N GLU A 166 5.85 7.39 21.30
CA GLU A 166 5.57 8.80 21.58
C GLU A 166 4.58 8.91 22.76
N SER A 167 5.02 8.44 23.92
CA SER A 167 4.51 8.99 25.19
C SER A 167 5.11 10.39 25.35
N PRO A 168 4.33 11.39 25.78
CA PRO A 168 4.80 12.77 25.82
C PRO A 168 5.95 12.90 26.81
N GLU A 169 7.11 13.32 26.30
CA GLU A 169 8.26 13.68 27.10
C GLU A 169 7.81 14.72 28.15
N PRO A 170 8.01 14.48 29.46
CA PRO A 170 7.64 15.48 30.45
C PRO A 170 8.52 16.73 30.24
N PRO A 171 7.98 17.95 30.45
CA PRO A 171 8.75 19.17 30.21
C PRO A 171 10.02 19.17 31.07
N SER A 172 11.16 19.21 30.40
CA SER A 172 12.48 19.29 31.01
C SER A 172 12.56 20.54 31.91
N PRO A 173 13.08 20.46 33.15
CA PRO A 173 13.06 21.59 34.06
C PRO A 173 13.97 22.68 33.51
N SER A 174 13.35 23.82 33.19
CA SER A 174 14.03 25.06 32.82
C SER A 174 15.14 25.35 33.83
N ARG A 175 16.39 25.23 33.36
CA ARG A 175 17.60 25.74 34.01
C ARG A 175 17.31 27.14 34.52
N LYS A 176 17.19 27.30 35.84
CA LYS A 176 17.29 28.59 36.51
C LYS A 176 18.52 29.28 35.91
N LYS A 177 18.31 30.40 35.19
CA LYS A 177 19.38 31.34 34.89
C LYS A 177 20.01 31.71 36.22
N ARG A 178 21.16 31.10 36.45
CA ARG A 178 22.19 31.47 37.40
C ARG A 178 22.23 32.99 37.42
N ARG A 179 21.85 33.60 38.55
CA ARG A 179 22.17 35.01 38.81
C ARG A 179 23.67 35.13 38.56
N GLU A 180 24.05 36.00 37.65
CA GLU A 180 25.41 36.53 37.58
C GLU A 180 25.63 37.22 38.93
N GLU A 181 26.28 36.50 39.84
CA GLU A 181 26.95 37.11 40.98
C GLU A 181 28.16 37.81 40.38
N ASP A 182 28.03 39.13 40.21
CA ASP A 182 29.08 40.03 39.80
C ASP A 182 30.18 40.03 40.89
N PRO A 183 31.39 39.50 40.62
CA PRO A 183 32.42 39.34 41.62
C PRO A 183 33.08 40.67 42.06
N PHE A 184 32.56 41.81 41.62
CA PHE A 184 33.07 43.14 41.98
C PHE A 184 32.04 44.07 42.66
N SER A 185 30.85 43.59 43.05
CA SER A 185 29.83 44.45 43.67
C SER A 185 30.01 44.74 45.17
N THR A 186 31.14 44.36 45.79
CA THR A 186 31.38 44.52 47.24
C THR A 186 32.58 45.41 47.60
N LEU A 187 33.00 46.32 46.72
CA LEU A 187 34.16 47.20 46.97
C LEU A 187 33.87 48.70 46.82
N ALA A 188 32.65 49.16 47.13
CA ALA A 188 32.29 50.58 47.03
C ALA A 188 31.53 51.17 48.23
N ASP A 189 31.49 50.51 49.40
CA ASP A 189 30.85 51.06 50.61
C ASP A 189 31.66 50.75 51.88
N TRP A 190 32.72 51.54 52.12
CA TRP A 190 33.40 51.87 53.40
C TRP A 190 34.73 52.57 53.05
N SER A 191 35.15 53.74 53.52
CA SER A 191 34.75 54.74 54.52
C SER A 191 35.42 56.07 54.06
N GLY A 192 34.91 57.28 54.29
CA GLY A 192 34.78 57.83 55.62
C GLY A 192 36.15 58.06 56.28
N GLU A 193 36.93 59.03 55.76
CA GLU A 193 37.73 60.06 56.47
C GLU A 193 38.28 61.08 55.46
#